data_AF-A0A257QML2-F1
#
_entry.id   AF-A0A257QML2-F1
#
_cell.length_a   1.000
_cell.length_b   1.000
_cell.length_c   1.000
_cell.angle_alpha   90.00
_cell.angle_beta   90.00
_cell.angle_gamma   90.00
#
_symmetry.space_group_name_H-M   'P 1'
#
loop_
_entity.id
_entity.type
_entity.pdbx_description
1 polymer ?
#
loop_
_entity_poly.entity_id
_entity_poly.type
_entity_poly.pdbx_seq_one_letter_code
_entity_poly.pdbx_strand_id
1 'polypeptide(L)' 'MSMTSEARAVARDDLPLPAYASVSTWVHLSGVSRAKTYTLIGQGALTAKKCGGRTLIDVRRGLEWLDKLPAADIATAA' A
#
# COMPACT_ATOMS: atom_id res chain seq x y z
N MET A 1 -2.60 -46.32 -5.98
CA MET A 1 -2.88 -45.03 -6.65
C MET A 1 -2.92 -43.96 -5.58
N SER A 2 -1.76 -43.40 -5.24
CA SER A 2 -1.65 -42.32 -4.25
C SER A 2 -1.84 -41.00 -4.98
N MET A 3 -3.01 -40.38 -4.83
CA MET A 3 -3.15 -38.96 -5.13
C MET A 3 -2.57 -38.19 -3.95
N THR A 4 -1.27 -37.91 -4.01
CA THR A 4 -0.66 -36.91 -3.15
C THR A 4 -1.13 -35.55 -3.64
N SER A 5 -2.06 -34.94 -2.90
CA SER A 5 -2.48 -33.55 -3.11
C SER A 5 -1.28 -32.63 -2.89
N GLU A 6 -0.64 -32.21 -3.97
CA GLU A 6 0.26 -31.08 -3.99
C GLU A 6 -0.56 -29.80 -3.79
N ALA A 7 -0.93 -29.51 -2.55
CA ALA A 7 -1.30 -28.16 -2.15
C ALA A 7 -0.05 -27.26 -2.26
N ARG A 8 0.31 -26.93 -3.49
CA ARG A 8 1.39 -26.00 -3.79
C ARG A 8 0.95 -24.64 -3.29
N ALA A 9 1.58 -24.16 -2.22
CA ALA A 9 1.46 -22.79 -1.77
C ALA A 9 1.86 -21.88 -2.94
N VAL A 10 0.87 -21.26 -3.59
CA VAL A 10 1.10 -20.12 -4.47
C VAL A 10 1.75 -19.07 -3.58
N ALA A 11 2.98 -18.69 -3.91
CA ALA A 11 3.64 -17.55 -3.30
C ALA A 11 2.66 -16.37 -3.37
N ARG A 12 2.37 -15.73 -2.23
CA ARG A 12 1.36 -14.67 -2.11
C ARG A 12 1.71 -13.40 -2.93
N ASP A 13 2.84 -13.40 -3.62
CA ASP A 13 3.38 -12.28 -4.38
C ASP A 13 2.66 -12.01 -5.70
N ASP A 14 1.88 -12.94 -6.22
CA ASP A 14 1.18 -12.79 -7.52
C ASP A 14 -0.28 -12.31 -7.41
N LEU A 15 -0.78 -11.97 -6.22
CA LEU A 15 -2.12 -11.41 -6.11
C LEU A 15 -2.11 -9.94 -6.56
N PRO A 16 -2.93 -9.55 -7.57
CA PRO A 16 -2.94 -8.18 -8.05
C PRO A 16 -3.34 -7.22 -6.91
N LEU A 17 -2.52 -6.19 -6.70
CA LEU A 17 -2.81 -5.14 -5.72
C LEU A 17 -4.18 -4.53 -6.02
N PRO A 18 -5.02 -4.29 -5.00
CA PRO A 18 -6.31 -3.65 -5.24
C PRO A 18 -6.08 -2.23 -5.76
N ALA A 19 -6.83 -1.83 -6.79
CA ALA A 19 -6.73 -0.47 -7.36
C ALA A 19 -7.04 0.62 -6.31
N TYR A 20 -7.92 0.32 -5.37
CA TYR A 20 -8.31 1.21 -4.28
C TYR A 20 -8.23 0.50 -2.93
N ALA A 21 -7.67 1.18 -1.93
CA ALA A 21 -7.54 0.67 -0.57
C ALA A 21 -8.19 1.63 0.44
N SER A 22 -8.76 1.11 1.53
CA SER A 22 -9.17 1.96 2.64
C SER A 22 -7.97 2.70 3.25
N VAL A 23 -8.18 3.82 3.95
CA VAL A 23 -7.08 4.52 4.66
C VAL A 23 -6.32 3.58 5.60
N SER A 24 -7.01 2.70 6.33
CA SER A 24 -6.34 1.72 7.21
C SER A 24 -5.51 0.71 6.44
N THR A 25 -6.01 0.22 5.30
CA THR A 25 -5.27 -0.70 4.44
C THR A 25 -4.05 -0.01 3.83
N TRP A 26 -4.20 1.23 3.36
CA TRP A 26 -3.09 2.03 2.83
C TRP A 26 -1.99 2.23 3.87
N VAL A 27 -2.35 2.55 5.12
CA VAL A 27 -1.39 2.71 6.21
C VAL A 27 -0.60 1.41 6.43
N HIS A 28 -1.29 0.26 6.39
CA HIS A 28 -0.64 -1.04 6.52
C HIS A 28 0.29 -1.36 5.34
N LEU A 29 -0.11 -1.03 4.12
CA LEU A 29 0.67 -1.28 2.89
C LEU A 29 1.89 -0.37 2.77
N SER A 30 1.74 0.92 3.08
CA SER A 30 2.75 1.96 2.79
C SER A 30 3.65 2.30 3.98
N GLY A 31 3.26 1.94 5.20
CA GLY A 31 3.92 2.43 6.43
C GLY A 31 3.65 3.91 6.75
N VAL A 32 2.90 4.62 5.90
CA VAL A 32 2.55 6.03 6.15
C VAL A 32 1.49 6.12 7.24
N SER A 33 1.70 6.96 8.25
CA SER A 33 0.73 7.14 9.33
C SER A 33 -0.61 7.68 8.82
N ARG A 34 -1.71 7.43 9.56
CA ARG A 34 -3.04 7.96 9.23
C ARG A 34 -3.03 9.48 9.13
N ALA A 35 -2.42 10.16 10.09
CA ALA A 35 -2.34 11.62 10.11
C ALA A 35 -1.62 12.15 8.86
N LYS A 36 -0.45 11.59 8.53
CA LYS A 36 0.31 11.96 7.34
C LYS A 36 -0.46 11.65 6.06
N THR A 37 -1.20 10.54 6.01
CA THR A 37 -2.06 10.20 4.86
C THR A 37 -3.08 11.31 4.58
N TYR A 38 -3.79 11.80 5.60
CA TYR A 38 -4.74 12.91 5.41
C TYR A 38 -4.05 14.21 4.99
N THR A 39 -2.86 14.51 5.54
CA THR A 39 -2.05 15.66 5.09
C THR A 39 -1.70 15.53 3.61
N LEU A 40 -1.23 14.36 3.16
CA LEU A 40 -0.85 14.12 1.76
C LEU A 40 -2.04 14.22 0.81
N ILE A 41 -3.23 13.80 1.24
CA ILE A 41 -4.47 14.00 0.46
C ILE A 41 -4.77 15.50 0.33
N GLY A 42 -4.69 16.26 1.43
CA GLY A 42 -4.91 17.71 1.41
C GLY A 42 -3.89 18.48 0.56
N GLN A 43 -2.67 17.96 0.45
CA GLN A 43 -1.60 18.49 -0.40
C GLN A 43 -1.72 18.07 -1.88
N GLY A 44 -2.66 17.19 -2.22
CA GLY A 44 -2.78 16.63 -3.57
C GLY A 44 -1.70 15.60 -3.94
N ALA A 45 -0.84 15.22 -2.99
CA ALA A 45 0.20 14.20 -3.20
C ALA A 45 -0.38 12.79 -3.27
N LEU A 46 -1.48 12.52 -2.56
CA LEU A 46 -2.26 11.28 -2.68
C LEU A 46 -3.63 11.56 -3.30
N THR A 47 -4.04 10.69 -4.24
CA THR A 47 -5.39 10.73 -4.80
C THR A 47 -6.32 9.87 -3.94
N ALA A 48 -7.40 10.47 -3.44
CA ALA A 48 -8.42 9.76 -2.67
C ALA A 48 -9.82 9.95 -3.27
N LYS A 49 -10.68 8.96 -3.08
CA LYS A 49 -12.09 8.95 -3.49
C LYS A 49 -12.98 8.73 -2.27
N LYS A 50 -14.07 9.49 -2.18
CA LYS A 50 -15.11 9.28 -1.17
C LYS A 50 -16.01 8.12 -1.62
N CYS A 51 -16.19 7.11 -0.77
CA CYS A 51 -17.05 5.96 -1.01
C CYS A 51 -17.94 5.74 0.22
N GLY A 52 -19.12 6.37 0.20
CA GLY A 52 -20.01 6.43 1.36
C GLY A 52 -19.30 6.96 2.61
N GLY A 53 -19.37 6.20 3.71
CA GLY A 53 -18.68 6.53 4.96
C GLY A 53 -17.15 6.49 4.88
N ARG A 54 -16.57 5.82 3.86
CA ARG A 54 -15.13 5.54 3.78
C ARG A 54 -14.42 6.46 2.79
N THR A 55 -13.12 6.63 3.03
CA THR A 55 -12.19 7.24 2.07
C THR A 55 -11.29 6.15 1.52
N LEU A 56 -11.22 6.06 0.19
CA LEU A 56 -10.39 5.09 -0.51
C LEU A 56 -9.21 5.81 -1.17
N ILE A 57 -8.02 5.24 -1.04
CA ILE A 57 -6.77 5.71 -1.65
C ILE A 57 -6.58 4.98 -2.97
N ASP A 58 -6.23 5.71 -4.03
CA ASP A 58 -5.73 5.12 -5.28
C ASP A 58 -4.33 4.56 -5.01
N VAL A 59 -4.23 3.23 -4.97
CA VAL A 59 -3.00 2.53 -4.55
C VAL A 59 -1.89 2.77 -5.56
N ARG A 60 -2.20 2.72 -6.86
CA ARG A 60 -1.21 2.89 -7.92
C ARG A 60 -0.56 4.27 -7.85
N ARG A 61 -1.37 5.33 -7.77
CA ARG A 61 -0.83 6.70 -7.64
C ARG A 61 -0.09 6.92 -6.33
N GLY A 62 -0.53 6.26 -5.25
CA GLY A 62 0.18 6.28 -3.97
C GLY A 62 1.56 5.65 -4.05
N LEU A 63 1.70 4.52 -4.75
CA LEU A 63 3.00 3.88 -5.01
C LEU A 63 3.89 4.75 -5.91
N GLU A 64 3.34 5.35 -6.97
CA GLU A 64 4.07 6.31 -7.83
C GLU A 64 4.58 7.55 -7.04
N TRP A 65 3.94 7.90 -5.92
CA TRP A 65 4.44 8.93 -5.01
C TRP A 65 5.55 8.40 -4.09
N LEU A 66 5.41 7.18 -3.55
CA LEU A 66 6.46 6.53 -2.74
C LEU A 66 7.76 6.37 -3.53
N ASP A 67 7.68 5.99 -4.80
CA ASP A 67 8.84 5.83 -5.69
C ASP A 67 9.63 7.12 -5.92
N LYS A 68 9.04 8.28 -5.62
CA LYS A 68 9.68 9.60 -5.75
C LYS A 68 10.35 10.07 -4.46
N LEU A 69 10.19 9.34 -3.36
CA LEU A 69 10.83 9.69 -2.10
C LEU A 69 12.35 9.48 -2.21
N PRO A 70 13.16 10.30 -1.51
CA PRO A 70 14.60 10.08 -1.48
C PRO A 70 14.90 8.71 -0.88
N ALA A 71 16.00 8.11 -1.34
CA ALA A 71 16.54 6.91 -0.70
C ALA A 71 16.78 7.19 0.78
N ALA A 72 16.46 6.21 1.63
CA ALA A 72 16.67 6.35 3.07
C ALA A 72 18.16 6.46 3.38
N ASP A 73 18.57 7.55 4.02
CA ASP A 73 19.91 7.70 4.57
C ASP A 73 19.91 7.15 6.00
N ILE A 74 20.44 5.93 6.16
CA ILE A 74 20.49 5.23 7.44
C ILE A 74 21.94 5.19 7.92
N ALA A 75 22.29 6.08 8.84
CA ALA A 75 23.56 6.01 9.54
C ALA A 75 23.58 4.76 10.42
N THR A 76 24.44 3.80 10.10
CA THR A 76 24.68 2.64 10.97
C THR A 76 25.73 3.07 12.00
N ALA A 77 25.39 3.01 13.29
CA ALA A 77 26.39 3.18 14.34
C ALA A 77 27.37 2.00 14.25
N ALA A 78 28.65 2.32 14.03
CA ALA A 78 29.75 1.35 14.01
C ALA A 78 30.06 0.80 15.40
#